data_AF-A0A536YB31-F1
#
_entry.id   AF-A0A536YB31-F1
#
_cell.length_a   1.000
_cell.length_b   1.000
_cell.length_c   1.000
_cell.angle_alpha   90.00
_cell.angle_beta   90.00
_cell.angle_gamma   90.00
#
_symmetry.space_group_name_H-M   'P 1'
#
loop_
_entity.id
_entity.type
_entity.pdbx_description
1 polymer ?
#
loop_
_entity_poly.entity_id
_entity_poly.type
_entity_poly.pdbx_seq_one_letter_code
_entity_poly.pdbx_strand_id
1 'polypeptide(L)'
;LSLFQDLPLDHGLHSPLTMMWPSKPDWPGAVIPLVVNVLQHPLPTPRRCYRLGQAIRRAILSYPQDLNVAMVGTGGLSHQMIGERAGYNNEEWDREFLELIDRDPERLAAMSIEDFMRLGGNEGAEVIMWLIMRGALDERAKKRHQNYYLPMTTAMAVALFE
;
A
#
# COMPACT_ATOMS: atom_id res chain seq x y z
N LEU A 1 5.59 0.52 17.95
CA LEU A 1 4.69 -0.51 17.38
C LEU A 1 3.71 -0.84 18.48
N SER A 2 2.41 -0.82 18.21
CA SER A 2 1.39 -1.19 19.18
C SER A 2 0.74 -2.49 18.72
N LEU A 3 0.45 -3.38 19.66
CA LEU A 3 -0.30 -4.61 19.40
C LEU A 3 -1.76 -4.37 19.77
N PHE A 4 -2.67 -4.87 18.95
CA PHE A 4 -4.10 -4.89 19.22
C PHE A 4 -4.66 -6.29 18.96
N GLN A 5 -5.75 -6.62 19.63
CA GLN A 5 -6.49 -7.88 19.50
C GLN A 5 -7.98 -7.57 19.59
N ASP A 6 -8.83 -8.43 19.01
CA ASP A 6 -10.29 -8.36 19.08
C ASP A 6 -10.93 -7.04 18.60
N LEU A 7 -10.20 -6.27 17.79
CA LEU A 7 -10.75 -5.11 17.10
C LEU A 7 -11.33 -5.53 15.73
N PRO A 8 -12.50 -4.99 15.34
CA PRO A 8 -13.06 -5.26 14.04
C PRO A 8 -12.16 -4.69 12.94
N LEU A 9 -12.06 -5.43 11.83
CA LEU A 9 -11.39 -4.97 10.62
C LEU A 9 -12.41 -4.23 9.75
N ASP A 10 -11.97 -3.17 9.09
CA ASP A 10 -12.82 -2.34 8.27
C ASP A 10 -12.65 -2.62 6.77
N HIS A 11 -13.22 -1.74 5.94
CA HIS A 11 -13.17 -1.83 4.50
C HIS A 11 -11.75 -1.78 3.90
N GLY A 12 -10.77 -1.17 4.56
CA GLY A 12 -9.39 -1.10 4.09
C GLY A 12 -8.73 -2.48 3.93
N LEU A 13 -9.22 -3.47 4.69
CA LEU A 13 -8.83 -4.88 4.55
C LEU A 13 -9.91 -5.69 3.84
N HIS A 14 -11.18 -5.60 4.27
CA HIS A 14 -12.22 -6.48 3.75
C HIS A 14 -12.55 -6.26 2.26
N SER A 15 -12.51 -5.01 1.78
CA SER A 15 -12.83 -4.71 0.39
C SER A 15 -11.86 -5.40 -0.58
N PRO A 16 -10.53 -5.22 -0.50
CA PRO A 16 -9.61 -5.93 -1.40
C PRO A 16 -9.53 -7.44 -1.12
N LEU A 17 -9.70 -7.88 0.13
CA LEU A 17 -9.58 -9.31 0.47
C LEU A 17 -10.63 -10.18 -0.24
N THR A 18 -11.87 -9.70 -0.34
CA THR A 18 -12.94 -10.41 -1.07
C THR A 18 -12.73 -10.42 -2.59
N MET A 19 -11.89 -9.53 -3.13
CA MET A 19 -11.51 -9.53 -4.55
C MET A 19 -10.36 -10.49 -4.84
N MET A 20 -9.53 -10.79 -3.84
CA MET A 20 -8.38 -11.71 -3.98
C MET A 20 -8.72 -13.15 -3.61
N TRP A 21 -9.61 -13.36 -2.64
CA TRP A 21 -9.96 -14.69 -2.12
C TRP A 21 -11.46 -14.96 -2.13
N PRO A 22 -11.88 -16.22 -2.42
CA PRO A 22 -13.24 -16.64 -2.12
C PRO A 22 -13.45 -16.61 -0.60
N SER A 23 -14.58 -16.07 -0.17
CA SER A 23 -14.95 -15.94 1.24
C SER A 23 -15.85 -17.06 1.75
N LYS A 24 -16.11 -18.09 0.94
CA LYS A 24 -16.99 -19.22 1.26
C LYS A 24 -16.34 -20.55 0.85
N PRO A 25 -16.54 -21.64 1.63
CA PRO A 25 -17.23 -21.67 2.93
C PRO A 25 -16.46 -20.97 4.05
N ASP A 26 -15.13 -20.91 3.94
CA ASP A 26 -14.22 -20.21 4.86
C ASP A 26 -13.10 -19.52 4.06
N TRP A 27 -12.36 -18.62 4.70
CA TRP A 27 -11.18 -17.98 4.10
C TRP A 27 -10.07 -19.00 3.86
N PRO A 28 -9.36 -18.94 2.71
CA PRO A 28 -8.39 -19.96 2.32
C PRO A 28 -7.04 -19.85 3.06
N GLY A 29 -6.85 -18.84 3.91
CA GLY A 29 -5.59 -18.60 4.60
C GLY A 29 -5.73 -17.63 5.78
N ALA A 30 -4.61 -17.42 6.48
CA ALA A 30 -4.51 -16.49 7.58
C ALA A 30 -4.09 -15.09 7.11
N VAL A 31 -4.53 -14.06 7.82
CA VAL A 31 -4.15 -12.66 7.58
C VAL A 31 -3.56 -12.07 8.86
N ILE A 32 -2.41 -11.40 8.73
CA ILE A 32 -1.82 -10.60 9.82
C ILE A 32 -2.01 -9.11 9.45
N PRO A 33 -2.97 -8.40 10.07
CA PRO A 33 -3.23 -7.02 9.73
C PRO A 33 -2.13 -6.09 10.25
N LEU A 34 -1.60 -5.23 9.37
CA LEU A 34 -0.73 -4.11 9.73
C LEU A 34 -1.47 -2.80 9.45
N VAL A 35 -2.03 -2.20 10.50
CA VAL A 35 -2.73 -0.91 10.40
C VAL A 35 -1.70 0.22 10.51
N VAL A 36 -1.73 1.16 9.55
CA VAL A 36 -0.81 2.30 9.49
C VAL A 36 -1.62 3.58 9.66
N ASN A 37 -1.23 4.43 10.61
CA ASN A 37 -1.82 5.76 10.73
C ASN A 37 -1.38 6.64 9.54
N VAL A 38 -2.27 6.84 8.58
CA VAL A 38 -2.09 7.73 7.42
C VAL A 38 -3.12 8.87 7.40
N LEU A 39 -3.85 9.07 8.50
CA LEU A 39 -4.93 10.06 8.61
C LEU A 39 -4.59 11.18 9.60
N GLN A 40 -4.09 10.84 10.78
CA GLN A 40 -3.82 11.83 11.83
C GLN A 40 -2.34 12.21 11.87
N HIS A 41 -2.03 13.48 11.61
CA HIS A 41 -0.67 13.98 11.72
C HIS A 41 -0.11 13.87 13.16
N PRO A 42 1.20 13.61 13.32
CA PRO A 42 2.20 13.42 12.27
C PRO A 42 2.11 12.04 11.59
N LEU A 43 2.21 12.05 10.26
CA LEU A 43 2.22 10.82 9.44
C LEU A 43 3.63 10.19 9.41
N PRO A 44 3.75 8.87 9.18
CA PRO A 44 5.04 8.25 8.93
C PRO A 44 5.67 8.80 7.65
N THR A 45 7.00 8.91 7.62
CA THR A 45 7.70 9.30 6.39
C THR A 45 7.74 8.15 5.38
N PRO A 46 7.78 8.44 4.06
CA PRO A 46 7.96 7.41 3.03
C PRO A 46 9.18 6.52 3.28
N ARG A 47 10.31 7.13 3.71
CA ARG A 47 11.52 6.41 4.13
C ARG A 47 11.27 5.42 5.27
N ARG A 48 10.47 5.80 6.27
CA ARG A 48 10.16 4.94 7.41
C ARG A 48 9.29 3.75 6.98
N CYS A 49 8.31 3.98 6.11
CA CYS A 49 7.48 2.93 5.52
C CYS A 49 8.32 1.92 4.73
N TYR A 50 9.21 2.39 3.85
CA TYR A 50 10.10 1.50 3.08
C TYR A 50 11.02 0.66 3.98
N ARG A 51 11.65 1.27 4.99
CA ARG A 51 12.49 0.55 5.97
C ARG A 51 11.70 -0.44 6.83
N LEU A 52 10.43 -0.15 7.12
CA LEU A 52 9.55 -1.08 7.84
C LEU A 52 9.32 -2.33 6.99
N GLY A 53 9.04 -2.19 5.70
CA GLY A 53 8.96 -3.30 4.75
C GLY A 53 10.20 -4.20 4.78
N GLN A 54 11.39 -3.60 4.71
CA GLN A 54 12.66 -4.33 4.77
C GLN A 54 12.83 -5.10 6.10
N ALA A 55 12.37 -4.52 7.22
CA ALA A 55 12.38 -5.20 8.51
C ALA A 55 11.39 -6.37 8.56
N ILE A 56 10.20 -6.19 7.99
CA ILE A 56 9.18 -7.24 7.87
C ILE A 56 9.70 -8.41 7.03
N ARG A 57 10.38 -8.14 5.90
CA ARG A 57 11.04 -9.19 5.10
C ARG A 57 11.98 -10.06 5.94
N ARG A 58 12.86 -9.43 6.71
CA ARG A 58 13.80 -10.16 7.58
C ARG A 58 13.06 -10.98 8.63
N ALA A 59 11.99 -10.44 9.21
CA ALA A 59 11.17 -11.15 10.18
C ALA A 59 10.50 -12.39 9.56
N ILE A 60 9.86 -12.24 8.39
CA ILE A 60 9.23 -13.34 7.65
C ILE A 60 10.25 -14.44 7.32
N LEU A 61 11.40 -14.06 6.75
CA LEU A 61 12.44 -15.03 6.36
C LEU A 61 13.13 -15.73 7.54
N SER A 62 13.09 -15.12 8.73
CA SER A 62 13.63 -15.72 9.95
C SER A 62 12.64 -16.66 10.66
N TYR A 63 11.39 -16.72 10.20
CA TYR A 63 10.37 -17.57 10.80
C TYR A 63 10.68 -19.05 10.49
N PRO A 64 10.65 -19.96 11.48
CA PRO A 64 11.21 -21.31 11.32
C PRO A 64 10.34 -22.26 10.48
N GLN A 65 9.12 -21.87 10.13
CA GLN A 65 8.22 -22.69 9.33
C GLN A 65 8.33 -22.31 7.85
N ASP A 66 8.29 -23.31 6.98
CA ASP A 66 8.24 -23.13 5.53
C ASP A 66 6.82 -22.75 5.09
N LEU A 67 6.56 -21.43 5.04
CA LEU A 67 5.26 -20.85 4.69
C LEU A 67 5.36 -20.00 3.43
N ASN A 68 4.34 -20.09 2.58
CA ASN A 68 4.13 -19.13 1.51
C ASN A 68 3.48 -17.87 2.09
N VAL A 69 4.19 -16.74 2.02
CA VAL A 69 3.72 -15.45 2.56
C VAL A 69 3.60 -14.43 1.42
N ALA A 70 2.40 -13.87 1.26
CA ALA A 70 2.15 -12.77 0.35
C ALA A 70 2.11 -11.43 1.12
N MET A 71 2.73 -10.40 0.56
CA MET A 71 2.64 -9.04 1.07
C MET A 71 1.64 -8.24 0.25
N VAL A 72 0.67 -7.62 0.92
CA VAL A 72 -0.37 -6.80 0.26
C VAL A 72 -0.31 -5.39 0.82
N GLY A 73 -0.15 -4.41 -0.07
CA GLY A 73 -0.30 -2.98 0.24
C GLY A 73 -1.60 -2.47 -0.37
N THR A 74 -2.45 -1.85 0.43
CA THR A 74 -3.77 -1.35 0.01
C THR A 74 -3.84 0.18 0.11
N GLY A 75 -4.94 0.77 -0.38
CA GLY A 75 -5.13 2.21 -0.49
C GLY A 75 -4.64 2.78 -1.82
N GLY A 76 -4.91 4.07 -2.04
CA GLY A 76 -4.51 4.84 -3.21
C GLY A 76 -5.44 4.68 -4.41
N LEU A 77 -5.05 5.20 -5.59
CA LEU A 77 -3.89 6.06 -5.84
C LEU A 77 -4.27 7.53 -5.63
N SER A 78 -4.15 8.42 -6.63
CA SER A 78 -4.53 9.81 -6.47
C SER A 78 -6.02 9.94 -6.13
N HIS A 79 -6.29 10.68 -5.05
CA HIS A 79 -7.63 11.12 -4.65
C HIS A 79 -7.56 12.17 -3.55
N GLN A 80 -8.58 13.03 -3.51
CA GLN A 80 -8.85 13.90 -2.36
C GLN A 80 -10.36 13.96 -2.12
N MET A 81 -10.79 13.72 -0.88
CA MET A 81 -12.21 13.54 -0.54
C MET A 81 -12.80 14.73 0.22
N ILE A 82 -11.96 15.62 0.74
CA ILE A 82 -12.36 16.72 1.62
C ILE A 82 -11.84 18.08 1.15
N GLY A 83 -12.55 19.13 1.57
CA GLY A 83 -12.22 20.52 1.29
C GLY A 83 -12.55 20.96 -0.14
N GLU A 84 -12.15 22.17 -0.50
CA GLU A 84 -12.42 22.80 -1.80
C GLU A 84 -11.74 22.09 -2.97
N ARG A 85 -10.73 21.25 -2.68
CA ARG A 85 -10.01 20.42 -3.65
C ARG A 85 -10.52 18.96 -3.69
N ALA A 86 -11.68 18.67 -3.08
CA ALA A 86 -12.32 17.36 -3.20
C ALA A 86 -12.61 17.00 -4.67
N GLY A 87 -12.39 15.74 -5.04
CA GLY A 87 -12.45 15.26 -6.42
C GLY A 87 -11.15 15.44 -7.21
N TYR A 88 -10.05 15.86 -6.56
CA TYR A 88 -8.75 15.93 -7.21
C TYR A 88 -8.17 14.54 -7.53
N ASN A 89 -7.70 14.36 -8.76
CA ASN A 89 -6.92 13.21 -9.22
C ASN A 89 -5.74 13.70 -10.08
N ASN A 90 -4.76 12.82 -10.28
CA ASN A 90 -3.58 13.09 -11.08
C ASN A 90 -3.06 11.79 -11.73
N GLU A 91 -3.61 11.44 -12.89
CA GLU A 91 -3.24 10.19 -13.58
C GLU A 91 -1.77 10.16 -14.03
N GLU A 92 -1.17 11.33 -14.31
CA GLU A 92 0.25 11.40 -14.68
C GLU A 92 1.13 10.97 -13.50
N TRP A 93 0.85 11.53 -12.32
CA TRP A 93 1.51 11.11 -11.09
C TRP A 93 1.24 9.63 -10.77
N ASP A 94 0.01 9.15 -10.94
CA ASP A 94 -0.31 7.75 -10.65
C ASP A 94 0.51 6.78 -11.52
N ARG A 95 0.67 7.11 -12.82
CA ARG A 95 1.51 6.34 -13.74
C ARG A 95 2.98 6.43 -13.37
N GLU A 96 3.47 7.61 -13.00
CA GLU A 96 4.85 7.79 -12.51
C GLU A 96 5.09 6.98 -11.23
N PHE A 97 4.18 7.05 -10.26
CA PHE A 97 4.24 6.30 -9.01
C PHE A 97 4.29 4.79 -9.26
N LEU A 98 3.39 4.26 -10.10
CA LEU A 98 3.35 2.84 -10.46
C LEU A 98 4.62 2.37 -11.17
N GLU A 99 5.27 3.24 -11.94
CA GLU A 99 6.55 2.95 -12.58
C GLU A 99 7.71 2.98 -11.57
N LEU A 100 7.78 4.03 -10.75
CA LEU A 100 8.83 4.21 -9.77
C LEU A 100 8.79 3.13 -8.69
N ILE A 101 7.61 2.71 -8.22
CA ILE A 101 7.54 1.67 -7.19
C ILE A 101 8.09 0.32 -7.67
N ASP A 102 8.03 0.05 -8.99
CA ASP A 102 8.65 -1.10 -9.61
C ASP A 102 10.16 -0.91 -9.75
N ARG A 103 10.58 0.18 -10.41
CA ARG A 103 11.95 0.36 -10.91
C ARG A 103 12.89 1.11 -9.96
N ASP A 104 12.38 2.07 -9.21
CA ASP A 104 13.17 2.94 -8.32
C ASP A 104 12.36 3.34 -7.07
N PRO A 105 12.03 2.37 -6.18
CA PRO A 105 11.30 2.65 -4.95
C PRO A 105 12.11 3.51 -3.97
N GLU A 106 13.42 3.60 -4.15
CA GLU A 106 14.31 4.45 -3.37
C GLU A 106 14.04 5.94 -3.61
N ARG A 107 13.78 6.34 -4.86
CA ARG A 107 13.33 7.69 -5.20
C ARG A 107 12.04 8.07 -4.48
N LEU A 108 11.05 7.17 -4.47
CA LEU A 108 9.79 7.39 -3.72
C LEU A 108 10.05 7.48 -2.21
N ALA A 109 10.93 6.64 -1.67
CA ALA A 109 11.31 6.66 -0.26
C ALA A 109 12.12 7.89 0.15
N ALA A 110 12.64 8.68 -0.79
CA ALA A 110 13.36 9.93 -0.55
C ALA A 110 12.46 11.18 -0.58
N MET A 111 11.23 11.07 -1.12
CA MET A 111 10.27 12.17 -1.18
C MET A 111 9.71 12.52 0.22
N SER A 112 9.20 13.75 0.36
CA SER A 112 8.49 14.16 1.58
C SER A 112 7.02 13.74 1.53
N ILE A 113 6.34 13.70 2.67
CA ILE A 113 4.89 13.39 2.70
C ILE A 113 4.07 14.47 2.00
N GLU A 114 4.52 15.72 2.06
CA GLU A 114 3.92 16.86 1.38
C GLU A 114 3.99 16.73 -0.15
N ASP A 115 5.05 16.12 -0.70
CA ASP A 115 5.11 15.81 -2.13
C ASP A 115 4.01 14.83 -2.55
N PHE A 116 3.80 13.77 -1.76
CA PHE A 116 2.72 12.80 -2.01
C PHE A 116 1.35 13.47 -1.93
N MET A 117 1.11 14.33 -0.92
CA MET A 117 -0.16 15.08 -0.79
C MET A 117 -0.38 16.05 -1.94
N ARG A 118 0.66 16.76 -2.37
CA ARG A 118 0.60 17.72 -3.48
C ARG A 118 0.29 17.02 -4.80
N LEU A 119 1.01 15.94 -5.10
CA LEU A 119 0.92 15.21 -6.37
C LEU A 119 -0.30 14.29 -6.44
N GLY A 120 -0.62 13.59 -5.35
CA GLY A 120 -1.66 12.57 -5.28
C GLY A 120 -2.95 12.98 -4.58
N GLY A 121 -3.02 14.16 -3.97
CA GLY A 121 -4.14 14.54 -3.11
C GLY A 121 -3.94 14.11 -1.66
N ASN A 122 -4.68 14.74 -0.74
CA ASN A 122 -4.46 14.58 0.70
C ASN A 122 -4.59 13.12 1.17
N GLU A 123 -5.70 12.47 0.84
CA GLU A 123 -5.93 11.06 1.17
C GLU A 123 -5.10 10.14 0.27
N GLY A 124 -4.85 10.52 -0.99
CA GLY A 124 -3.97 9.79 -1.91
C GLY A 124 -2.53 9.64 -1.42
N ALA A 125 -2.09 10.42 -0.43
CA ALA A 125 -0.79 10.25 0.21
C ALA A 125 -0.66 8.90 0.97
N GLU A 126 -1.74 8.17 1.20
CA GLU A 126 -1.71 6.84 1.81
C GLU A 126 -0.90 5.80 1.02
N VAL A 127 -0.59 6.07 -0.26
CA VAL A 127 0.26 5.20 -1.10
C VAL A 127 1.67 4.98 -0.53
N ILE A 128 2.09 5.74 0.49
CA ILE A 128 3.29 5.41 1.27
C ILE A 128 3.20 4.01 1.93
N MET A 129 2.01 3.46 2.13
CA MET A 129 1.81 2.08 2.59
C MET A 129 2.28 1.05 1.54
N TRP A 130 2.20 1.37 0.25
CA TRP A 130 2.72 0.51 -0.80
C TRP A 130 4.24 0.37 -0.71
N LEU A 131 4.95 1.36 -0.16
CA LEU A 131 6.39 1.25 0.12
C LEU A 131 6.70 0.21 1.22
N ILE A 132 5.78 -0.03 2.17
CA ILE A 132 5.94 -1.12 3.15
C ILE A 132 5.89 -2.46 2.40
N MET A 133 4.89 -2.67 1.54
CA MET A 133 4.79 -3.87 0.71
C MET A 133 6.03 -4.01 -0.18
N ARG A 134 6.40 -2.97 -0.94
CA ARG A 134 7.54 -3.01 -1.87
C ARG A 134 8.88 -3.25 -1.18
N GLY A 135 9.08 -2.67 0.01
CA GLY A 135 10.28 -2.88 0.82
C GLY A 135 10.38 -4.29 1.41
N ALA A 136 9.26 -5.03 1.48
CA ALA A 136 9.25 -6.41 1.94
C ALA A 136 9.59 -7.44 0.84
N LEU A 137 9.55 -7.03 -0.43
CA LEU A 137 9.87 -7.89 -1.57
C LEU A 137 11.38 -8.07 -1.76
N ASP A 138 11.77 -9.02 -2.61
CA ASP A 138 13.15 -9.12 -3.10
C ASP A 138 13.49 -7.90 -3.95
N GLU A 139 14.76 -7.50 -3.98
CA GLU A 139 15.21 -6.40 -4.82
C GLU A 139 15.00 -6.70 -6.31
N ARG A 140 15.01 -7.98 -6.69
CA ARG A 140 14.82 -8.46 -8.07
C ARG A 140 13.35 -8.67 -8.46
N ALA A 141 12.41 -8.52 -7.53
CA ALA A 141 10.99 -8.69 -7.82
C ALA A 141 10.54 -7.71 -8.90
N LYS A 142 9.78 -8.19 -9.89
CA LYS A 142 9.32 -7.39 -11.03
C LYS A 142 7.81 -7.31 -11.07
N LYS A 143 7.28 -6.15 -11.45
CA LYS A 143 5.86 -5.99 -11.76
C LYS A 143 5.48 -6.88 -12.95
N ARG A 144 4.65 -7.89 -12.70
CA ARG A 144 4.12 -8.85 -13.70
C ARG A 144 2.82 -8.38 -14.33
N HIS A 145 2.01 -7.69 -13.54
CA HIS A 145 0.71 -7.23 -13.94
C HIS A 145 0.48 -5.82 -13.40
N GLN A 146 -0.21 -5.01 -14.20
CA GLN A 146 -0.70 -3.70 -13.79
C GLN A 146 -2.05 -3.45 -14.44
N ASN A 147 -3.03 -3.05 -13.64
CA ASN A 147 -4.25 -2.42 -14.11
C ASN A 147 -4.40 -1.04 -13.46
N TYR A 148 -4.99 -0.12 -14.20
CA TYR A 148 -5.30 1.24 -13.75
C TYR A 148 -6.65 1.67 -14.32
N TYR A 149 -7.52 2.19 -13.46
CA TYR A 149 -8.85 2.64 -13.84
C TYR A 149 -9.33 3.75 -12.89
N LEU A 150 -9.79 4.88 -13.44
CA LEU A 150 -10.32 6.01 -12.68
C LEU A 150 -11.80 6.23 -13.04
N PRO A 151 -12.74 5.50 -12.41
CA PRO A 151 -14.16 5.66 -12.72
C PRO A 151 -14.84 6.82 -11.98
N MET A 152 -14.34 7.19 -10.79
CA MET A 152 -14.96 8.17 -9.91
C MET A 152 -13.88 8.97 -9.14
N THR A 153 -13.99 9.06 -7.81
CA THR A 153 -13.18 9.95 -6.96
C THR A 153 -11.77 9.42 -6.68
N THR A 154 -11.55 8.11 -6.85
CA THR A 154 -10.28 7.46 -6.54
C THR A 154 -9.77 6.66 -7.72
N ALA A 155 -8.51 6.88 -8.07
CA ALA A 155 -7.81 6.11 -9.09
C ALA A 155 -7.55 4.69 -8.57
N MET A 156 -8.24 3.70 -9.12
CA MET A 156 -8.09 2.31 -8.73
C MET A 156 -6.93 1.69 -9.51
N ALA A 157 -5.99 1.08 -8.80
CA ALA A 157 -4.88 0.36 -9.42
C ALA A 157 -4.62 -0.98 -8.72
N VAL A 158 -4.14 -1.94 -9.50
CA VAL A 158 -3.60 -3.21 -9.01
C VAL A 158 -2.25 -3.41 -9.66
N ALA A 159 -1.22 -3.69 -8.86
CA ALA A 159 0.09 -4.09 -9.34
C ALA A 159 0.50 -5.41 -8.66
N LEU A 160 0.90 -6.40 -9.45
CA LEU A 160 1.39 -7.69 -8.97
C LEU A 160 2.89 -7.77 -9.19
N PHE A 161 3.65 -8.14 -8.16
CA PHE A 161 5.10 -8.28 -8.21
C PHE A 161 5.53 -9.73 -7.96
N GLU A 162 6.54 -10.19 -8.70
CA GLU A 162 7.17 -11.51 -8.56
C GLU A 162 8.67 -11.46 -8.88
#